data_AF-A0A8X6RTY1-F1
#
_entry.id   AF-A0A8X6RTY1-F1
#
_cell.length_a   1.000
_cell.length_b   1.000
_cell.length_c   1.000
_cell.angle_alpha   90.00
_cell.angle_beta   90.00
_cell.angle_gamma   90.00
#
_symmetry.space_group_name_H-M   'P 1'
#
loop_
_entity.id
_entity.type
_entity.pdbx_description
1 polymer ?
#
loop_
_entity_poly.entity_id
_entity_poly.type
_entity_poly.pdbx_seq_one_letter_code
_entity_poly.pdbx_strand_id
1 'polypeptide(L)'
;MFSECHISLNDQQISSESNYAYKTYIQSKLFHSESSQKNLLRAGMFYKDTPGEFDDVDLTTAGKNLGLKQRYERVKEGKIFDMCGILHIDLGTQPRLLISGTTVRVCLLKAKDNFSLLAKTGAFRLQIENISLFIRKCDISSSIVIAHEKALEH
;
A
#
# COMPACT_ATOMS: atom_id res chain seq x y z
N MET A 1 -3.74 -3.37 5.72
CA MET A 1 -4.29 -4.49 4.92
C MET A 1 -3.25 -5.58 4.69
N PHE A 2 -2.10 -5.29 4.07
CA PHE A 2 -1.01 -6.26 3.91
C PHE A 2 -0.03 -6.16 5.08
N SER A 3 0.38 -7.29 5.66
CA SER A 3 1.40 -7.36 6.71
C SER A 3 2.79 -7.32 6.10
N GLU A 4 2.97 -8.00 4.97
CA GLU A 4 4.27 -8.16 4.31
C GLU A 4 4.21 -7.81 2.82
N CYS A 5 5.37 -7.40 2.29
CA CYS A 5 5.59 -7.19 0.87
C CYS A 5 6.97 -7.74 0.47
N HIS A 6 7.00 -8.56 -0.57
CA HIS A 6 8.21 -9.19 -1.10
C HIS A 6 8.33 -8.86 -2.59
N ILE A 7 9.51 -8.40 -3.01
CA ILE A 7 9.77 -7.96 -4.39
C ILE A 7 10.93 -8.76 -4.97
N SER A 8 10.69 -9.37 -6.13
CA SER A 8 11.72 -10.08 -6.90
C SER A 8 11.83 -9.54 -8.32
N LEU A 9 13.05 -9.50 -8.85
CA LEU A 9 13.37 -9.19 -10.24
C LEU A 9 14.06 -10.40 -10.86
N ASN A 10 13.55 -10.90 -11.99
CA ASN A 10 14.09 -12.06 -12.70
C ASN A 10 14.34 -13.26 -11.74
N ASP A 11 13.33 -13.55 -10.92
CA ASP A 11 13.31 -14.58 -9.87
C ASP A 11 14.34 -14.45 -8.73
N GLN A 12 15.18 -13.40 -8.72
CA GLN A 12 15.97 -13.01 -7.56
C GLN A 12 15.18 -12.07 -6.65
N GLN A 13 14.99 -12.44 -5.38
CA GLN A 13 14.38 -11.54 -4.39
C GLN A 13 15.32 -10.38 -4.05
N ILE A 14 14.86 -9.15 -4.26
CA ILE A 14 15.61 -7.91 -4.01
C ILE A 14 15.14 -7.14 -2.77
N SER A 15 13.92 -7.40 -2.29
CA SER A 15 13.40 -6.82 -1.05
C SER A 15 12.44 -7.79 -0.34
N SER A 16 12.45 -7.73 0.98
CA SER A 16 11.65 -8.53 1.90
C SER A 16 11.23 -7.66 3.08
N GLU A 17 9.94 -7.33 3.18
CA GLU A 17 9.43 -6.41 4.19
C GLU A 17 8.37 -7.10 5.05
N SER A 18 8.77 -7.67 6.19
CA SER A 18 7.87 -8.37 7.13
C SER A 18 6.98 -7.44 7.97
N ASN A 19 7.30 -6.13 8.01
CA ASN A 19 6.57 -5.11 8.77
C ASN A 19 5.95 -4.04 7.86
N TYR A 20 5.60 -4.40 6.62
CA TYR A 20 5.09 -3.50 5.59
C TYR A 20 3.87 -2.68 6.04
N ALA A 21 2.97 -3.27 6.84
CA ALA A 21 1.84 -2.56 7.43
C ALA A 21 2.25 -1.32 8.26
N TYR A 22 3.27 -1.46 9.10
CA TYR A 22 3.75 -0.38 9.95
C TYR A 22 4.53 0.66 9.14
N LYS A 23 5.39 0.21 8.20
CA LYS A 23 6.10 1.10 7.26
C LYS A 23 5.12 1.97 6.48
N THR A 24 4.12 1.37 5.84
CA THR A 24 3.12 2.10 5.03
C THR A 24 2.35 3.15 5.86
N TYR A 25 1.95 2.82 7.09
CA TYR A 25 1.27 3.77 7.98
C TYR A 25 2.19 4.93 8.38
N ILE A 26 3.43 4.64 8.80
CA ILE A 26 4.42 5.66 9.17
C ILE A 26 4.73 6.56 7.97
N GLN A 27 4.99 6.00 6.79
CA GLN A 27 5.27 6.77 5.59
C GLN A 27 4.07 7.66 5.18
N SER A 28 2.84 7.10 5.17
CA SER A 28 1.61 7.86 4.91
C SER A 28 1.41 9.02 5.89
N LYS A 29 1.80 8.84 7.17
CA LYS A 29 1.63 9.82 8.24
C LYS A 29 2.72 10.91 8.28
N LEU A 30 3.96 10.58 7.91
CA LEU A 30 5.13 11.46 8.07
C LEU A 30 5.69 12.04 6.76
N PHE A 31 5.65 11.30 5.66
CA PHE A 31 6.26 11.72 4.38
C PHE A 31 5.27 12.25 3.34
N HIS A 32 3.99 12.39 3.72
CA HIS A 32 2.97 13.03 2.89
C HIS A 32 2.50 14.36 3.51
N SER A 33 2.32 15.36 2.66
CA SER A 33 1.70 16.63 3.06
C SER A 33 0.26 16.42 3.52
N GLU A 34 -0.28 17.33 4.34
CA GLU A 34 -1.66 17.23 4.82
C GLU A 34 -2.68 17.22 3.66
N SER A 35 -2.41 17.95 2.57
CA SER A 35 -3.21 17.89 1.34
C SER A 35 -3.16 16.50 0.69
N SER A 36 -1.97 15.87 0.62
CA SER A 36 -1.83 14.51 0.11
C SER A 36 -2.55 13.48 0.99
N GLN A 37 -2.51 13.65 2.32
CA GLN A 37 -3.25 12.83 3.30
C GLN A 37 -4.77 12.95 3.13
N LYS A 38 -5.28 14.16 2.91
CA LYS A 38 -6.72 14.43 2.75
C LYS A 38 -7.28 14.06 1.37
N ASN A 39 -6.43 14.03 0.34
CA ASN A 39 -6.83 13.78 -1.05
C ASN A 39 -6.34 12.41 -1.56
N LEU A 40 -5.05 12.29 -1.93
CA LEU A 40 -4.50 11.08 -2.56
C LEU A 40 -4.63 9.84 -1.67
N LEU A 41 -4.17 9.94 -0.42
CA LEU A 41 -4.19 8.80 0.51
C LEU A 41 -5.63 8.46 0.96
N ARG A 42 -6.59 9.38 0.78
CA ARG A 42 -8.02 9.16 1.04
C ARG A 42 -8.59 8.05 0.15
N ALA A 43 -8.15 7.98 -1.11
CA ALA A 43 -8.49 6.91 -2.04
C ALA A 43 -7.93 5.54 -1.59
N GLY A 44 -6.82 5.55 -0.85
CA GLY A 44 -6.20 4.37 -0.23
C GLY A 44 -6.78 4.03 1.15
N MET A 45 -7.96 4.55 1.52
CA MET A 45 -8.58 4.39 2.83
C MET A 45 -7.71 4.88 4.01
N PHE A 46 -6.86 5.89 3.79
CA PHE A 46 -6.15 6.58 4.87
C PHE A 46 -7.05 7.64 5.53
N TYR A 47 -7.20 7.50 6.83
CA TYR A 47 -7.91 8.43 7.70
C TYR A 47 -7.03 8.67 8.92
N LYS A 48 -6.53 9.89 9.07
CA LYS A 48 -5.58 10.24 10.14
C LYS A 48 -6.25 10.08 11.50
N ASP A 49 -5.69 9.21 12.33
CA ASP A 49 -6.16 8.98 13.70
C ASP A 49 -6.01 10.25 14.57
N THR A 50 -6.88 10.38 15.56
CA THR A 50 -6.81 11.47 16.55
C THR A 50 -5.49 11.36 17.35
N PRO A 51 -4.70 12.44 17.50
CA PRO A 51 -3.48 12.42 18.32
C PRO A 51 -3.76 11.97 19.76
N GLY A 52 -2.93 11.06 20.29
CA GLY A 52 -3.06 10.51 21.64
C GLY A 52 -4.10 9.38 21.79
N GLU A 53 -5.02 9.21 20.83
CA GLU A 53 -6.17 8.30 20.94
C GLU A 53 -6.10 7.17 19.90
N PHE A 54 -4.90 6.75 19.49
CA PHE A 54 -4.73 5.71 18.46
C PHE A 54 -5.26 4.33 18.90
N ASP A 55 -5.00 3.96 20.15
CA ASP A 55 -5.41 2.67 20.75
C ASP A 55 -6.88 2.65 21.21
N ASP A 56 -7.57 3.79 21.11
CA ASP A 56 -9.01 3.89 21.28
C ASP A 56 -9.71 3.32 20.03
N VAL A 57 -10.33 2.16 20.25
CA VAL A 57 -11.07 1.41 19.24
C VAL A 57 -12.58 1.48 19.44
N ASP A 58 -13.06 2.39 20.30
CA ASP A 58 -14.50 2.57 20.51
C ASP A 58 -15.15 3.21 19.28
N LEU A 59 -16.12 2.49 18.73
CA LEU A 59 -16.90 2.88 17.54
C LEU A 59 -18.22 3.59 17.92
N THR A 60 -18.59 3.63 19.21
CA THR A 60 -19.76 4.37 19.70
C THR A 60 -19.54 5.88 19.62
N THR A 61 -20.52 6.68 20.05
CA THR A 61 -20.35 8.15 20.14
C THR A 61 -19.23 8.57 21.09
N ALA A 62 -18.92 7.79 22.14
CA ALA A 62 -17.92 8.12 23.15
C ALA A 62 -16.45 8.00 22.66
N GLY A 63 -16.19 7.13 21.68
CA GLY A 63 -14.84 6.95 21.14
C GLY A 63 -14.24 8.24 20.56
N LYS A 64 -12.93 8.37 20.65
CA LYS A 64 -12.20 9.60 20.34
C LYS A 64 -11.36 9.49 19.08
N ASN A 65 -11.05 8.29 18.60
CA ASN A 65 -10.38 8.08 17.31
C ASN A 65 -11.33 8.35 16.14
N LEU A 66 -11.40 9.60 15.70
CA LEU A 66 -12.26 10.03 14.60
C LEU A 66 -11.83 9.39 13.26
N GLY A 67 -10.52 9.15 13.07
CA GLY A 67 -9.99 8.49 11.88
C GLY A 67 -10.39 7.02 11.77
N LEU A 68 -10.50 6.31 12.90
CA LEU A 68 -11.06 4.96 12.95
C LEU A 68 -12.57 4.98 12.66
N LYS A 69 -13.35 5.83 13.31
CA LYS A 69 -14.81 5.93 13.09
C LYS A 69 -15.15 6.19 11.62
N GLN A 70 -14.44 7.12 10.98
CA GLN A 70 -14.66 7.44 9.57
C GLN A 70 -14.31 6.26 8.63
N ARG A 71 -13.32 5.42 8.97
CA ARG A 71 -13.05 4.16 8.24
C ARG A 71 -14.15 3.14 8.45
N TYR A 72 -14.58 2.95 9.69
CA TYR A 72 -15.66 2.04 10.06
C TYR A 72 -16.96 2.38 9.32
N GLU A 73 -17.41 3.64 9.36
CA GLU A 73 -18.63 4.10 8.68
C GLU A 73 -18.64 3.82 7.17
N ARG A 74 -17.46 3.79 6.53
CA ARG A 74 -17.32 3.49 5.10
C ARG A 74 -17.51 2.01 4.76
N VAL A 75 -17.26 1.10 5.71
CA VAL A 75 -17.20 -0.37 5.49
C VAL A 75 -18.18 -1.18 6.35
N LYS A 76 -18.84 -0.55 7.33
CA LYS A 76 -19.83 -1.20 8.20
C LYS A 76 -20.95 -1.85 7.39
N GLU A 77 -21.63 -2.82 8.01
CA GLU A 77 -22.67 -3.65 7.38
C GLU A 77 -22.14 -4.54 6.22
N GLY A 78 -20.82 -4.74 6.13
CA GLY A 78 -20.20 -5.62 5.13
C GLY A 78 -20.14 -5.04 3.72
N LYS A 79 -20.11 -3.71 3.60
CA LYS A 79 -20.10 -3.01 2.31
C LYS A 79 -18.80 -3.30 1.54
N ILE A 80 -18.96 -3.70 0.28
CA ILE A 80 -17.86 -3.71 -0.70
C ILE A 80 -17.42 -2.26 -0.93
N PHE A 81 -16.11 -2.02 -0.97
CA PHE A 81 -15.52 -0.72 -1.23
C PHE A 81 -14.27 -0.87 -2.08
N ASP A 82 -14.07 0.05 -3.01
CA ASP A 82 -12.83 0.16 -3.77
C ASP A 82 -11.81 1.01 -3.02
N MET A 83 -10.53 0.66 -3.18
CA MET A 83 -9.41 1.49 -2.71
C MET A 83 -8.30 1.51 -3.77
N CYS A 84 -7.66 2.66 -3.92
CA CYS A 84 -6.56 2.87 -4.86
C CYS A 84 -5.44 3.66 -4.17
N GLY A 85 -4.19 3.21 -4.32
CA GLY A 85 -3.05 3.82 -3.69
C GLY A 85 -1.73 3.27 -4.25
N ILE A 86 -0.62 3.89 -3.84
CA ILE A 86 0.73 3.44 -4.20
C ILE A 86 1.17 2.26 -3.33
N LEU A 87 2.02 1.40 -3.87
CA LEU A 87 2.79 0.45 -3.07
C LEU A 87 4.01 1.17 -2.50
N HIS A 88 4.18 1.10 -1.18
CA HIS A 88 5.27 1.74 -0.44
C HIS A 88 6.54 0.88 -0.45
N ILE A 89 6.98 0.51 -1.65
CA ILE A 89 8.11 -0.37 -1.91
C ILE A 89 9.32 0.43 -2.36
N ASP A 90 10.51 0.06 -1.91
CA ASP A 90 11.73 0.84 -2.16
C ASP A 90 12.06 0.91 -3.67
N LEU A 91 11.76 -0.16 -4.42
CA LEU A 91 11.85 -0.22 -5.88
C LEU A 91 10.99 0.86 -6.58
N GLY A 92 9.89 1.28 -5.96
CA GLY A 92 9.01 2.34 -6.46
C GLY A 92 9.49 3.77 -6.15
N THR A 93 10.56 3.92 -5.36
CA THR A 93 11.11 5.22 -4.94
C THR A 93 12.44 5.57 -5.60
N GLN A 94 13.09 4.61 -6.26
CA GLN A 94 14.37 4.82 -6.93
C GLN A 94 14.19 5.54 -8.29
N PRO A 95 15.13 6.42 -8.72
CA PRO A 95 14.91 7.38 -9.80
C PRO A 95 15.10 6.83 -11.23
N ARG A 96 15.49 5.56 -11.40
CA ARG A 96 15.78 4.95 -12.70
C ARG A 96 14.60 4.09 -13.18
N LEU A 97 14.45 3.97 -14.49
CA LEU A 97 13.49 3.03 -15.07
C LEU A 97 14.04 1.59 -15.05
N LEU A 98 13.15 0.61 -14.97
CA LEU A 98 13.51 -0.79 -15.22
C LEU A 98 13.69 -1.03 -16.72
N ILE A 99 14.68 -1.85 -17.08
CA ILE A 99 14.94 -2.23 -18.47
C ILE A 99 13.84 -3.18 -18.95
N SER A 100 13.44 -3.06 -20.22
CA SER A 100 12.47 -3.95 -20.86
C SER A 100 12.89 -5.42 -20.71
N GLY A 101 11.92 -6.33 -20.58
CA GLY A 101 12.17 -7.75 -20.32
C GLY A 101 12.43 -8.11 -18.85
N THR A 102 12.62 -7.14 -17.95
CA THR A 102 12.70 -7.42 -16.50
C THR A 102 11.37 -7.94 -15.98
N THR A 103 11.35 -9.19 -15.49
CA THR A 103 10.19 -9.79 -14.83
C THR A 103 10.11 -9.29 -13.38
N VAL A 104 9.06 -8.53 -13.06
CA VAL A 104 8.80 -8.01 -11.70
C VAL A 104 7.75 -8.88 -11.01
N ARG A 105 8.12 -9.50 -9.89
CA ARG A 105 7.19 -10.27 -9.04
C ARG A 105 6.93 -9.48 -7.75
N VAL A 106 5.66 -9.17 -7.49
CA VAL A 106 5.19 -8.50 -6.27
C VAL A 106 4.33 -9.48 -5.49
N CYS A 107 4.77 -9.86 -4.29
CA CYS A 107 4.03 -10.77 -3.41
C CYS A 107 3.60 -10.02 -2.15
N LEU A 108 2.29 -9.90 -1.93
CA LEU A 108 1.69 -9.19 -0.80
C LEU A 108 1.01 -10.19 0.13
N LEU A 109 1.44 -10.26 1.40
CA LEU A 109 0.78 -11.11 2.40
C LEU A 109 -0.32 -10.33 3.10
N LYS A 110 -1.56 -10.82 3.06
CA LYS A 110 -2.70 -10.20 3.76
C LYS A 110 -2.52 -10.34 5.27
N ALA A 111 -2.57 -9.22 5.99
CA ALA A 111 -2.55 -9.25 7.45
C ALA A 111 -3.87 -9.84 7.99
N LYS A 112 -3.82 -10.32 9.24
CA LYS A 112 -5.00 -10.80 9.98
C LYS A 112 -6.08 -9.71 10.04
N ASP A 113 -7.34 -10.14 10.04
CA ASP A 113 -8.49 -9.25 9.86
C ASP A 113 -8.68 -8.30 11.06
N ASN A 114 -8.45 -8.81 12.28
CA ASN A 114 -8.44 -8.02 13.50
C ASN A 114 -7.39 -6.88 13.46
N PHE A 115 -6.19 -7.16 12.95
CA PHE A 115 -5.15 -6.14 12.75
C PHE A 115 -5.52 -5.15 11.64
N SER A 116 -6.01 -5.64 10.49
CA SER A 116 -6.35 -4.78 9.35
C SER A 116 -7.52 -3.82 9.64
N LEU A 117 -8.44 -4.21 10.52
CA LEU A 117 -9.64 -3.44 10.88
C LEU A 117 -9.53 -2.75 12.26
N LEU A 118 -8.42 -2.94 12.99
CA LEU A 118 -8.23 -2.52 14.39
C LEU A 118 -9.37 -2.96 15.34
N ALA A 119 -9.97 -4.12 15.06
CA ALA A 119 -11.15 -4.61 15.77
C ALA A 119 -10.77 -5.55 16.92
N LYS A 120 -11.22 -5.24 18.15
CA LYS A 120 -10.97 -6.06 19.35
C LYS A 120 -12.01 -7.17 19.58
N THR A 121 -13.28 -6.98 19.19
CA THR A 121 -14.40 -7.86 19.58
C THR A 121 -15.44 -8.01 18.46
N GLY A 122 -15.55 -9.22 17.89
CA GLY A 122 -16.59 -9.56 16.90
C GLY A 122 -16.07 -10.38 15.71
N ALA A 123 -16.99 -10.95 14.94
CA ALA A 123 -16.68 -11.74 13.73
C ALA A 123 -16.53 -10.83 12.51
N PHE A 124 -15.47 -10.02 12.47
CA PHE A 124 -15.15 -9.18 11.32
C PHE A 124 -14.28 -9.94 10.31
N ARG A 125 -14.59 -9.78 9.01
CA ARG A 125 -13.85 -10.37 7.90
C ARG A 125 -13.50 -9.29 6.87
N LEU A 126 -12.28 -9.31 6.35
CA LEU A 126 -11.83 -8.47 5.25
C LEU A 126 -11.41 -9.38 4.08
N GLN A 127 -12.26 -9.45 3.05
CA GLN A 127 -12.03 -10.21 1.82
C GLN A 127 -11.58 -9.27 0.70
N ILE A 128 -10.72 -9.79 -0.20
CA ILE A 128 -10.30 -9.10 -1.42
C ILE A 128 -11.05 -9.79 -2.57
N GLU A 129 -11.99 -9.07 -3.19
CA GLU A 129 -12.76 -9.58 -4.35
C GLU A 129 -11.95 -9.50 -5.66
N ASN A 130 -11.23 -8.39 -5.83
CA ASN A 130 -10.37 -8.15 -6.99
C ASN A 130 -9.14 -7.33 -6.56
N ILE A 131 -8.02 -7.52 -7.26
CA ILE A 131 -6.82 -6.71 -7.11
C ILE A 131 -6.14 -6.53 -8.46
N SER A 132 -5.76 -5.31 -8.78
CA SER A 132 -5.07 -4.94 -10.02
C SER A 132 -3.83 -4.10 -9.69
N LEU A 133 -2.73 -4.33 -10.39
CA LEU A 133 -1.50 -3.55 -10.28
C LEU A 133 -1.28 -2.75 -11.57
N PHE A 134 -1.22 -1.43 -11.45
CA PHE A 134 -0.97 -0.53 -12.57
C PHE A 134 0.51 -0.14 -12.58
N ILE A 135 1.21 -0.43 -13.68
CA ILE A 135 2.62 -0.07 -13.89
C ILE A 135 2.70 0.92 -15.05
N ARG A 136 3.46 2.00 -14.87
CA ARG A 136 3.73 2.96 -15.96
C ARG A 136 4.83 2.40 -16.87
N LYS A 137 4.51 2.21 -18.15
CA LYS A 137 5.51 2.04 -19.21
C LYS A 137 5.91 3.43 -19.74
N CYS A 138 7.20 3.61 -20.05
CA CYS A 138 7.73 4.81 -20.67
C CYS A 138 8.47 4.41 -21.94
N ASP A 139 8.17 5.07 -23.06
CA ASP A 139 8.93 4.89 -24.30
C ASP A 139 10.18 5.79 -24.28
N ILE A 140 11.29 5.28 -24.81
CA ILE A 140 12.60 5.94 -24.80
C ILE A 140 13.19 5.94 -26.22
N SER A 141 14.14 6.85 -26.49
CA SER A 141 14.81 6.93 -27.80
C SER A 141 15.45 5.58 -28.17
N SER A 142 15.27 5.16 -29.43
CA SER A 142 15.83 3.91 -29.96
C SER A 142 17.35 3.83 -29.79
N SER A 143 18.05 4.97 -29.82
CA SER A 143 19.50 5.04 -29.56
C SER A 143 19.89 4.56 -28.15
N ILE A 144 19.03 4.79 -27.15
CA ILE A 144 19.23 4.32 -25.76
C ILE A 144 18.89 2.84 -25.65
N VAL A 145 17.85 2.36 -26.35
CA VAL A 145 17.50 0.94 -26.41
C VAL A 145 18.66 0.12 -26.97
N ILE A 146 19.17 0.51 -28.14
CA ILE A 146 20.31 -0.16 -28.81
C ILE A 146 21.58 -0.11 -27.94
N ALA A 147 21.80 0.98 -27.20
CA ALA A 147 22.93 1.09 -26.29
C ALA A 147 22.81 0.14 -25.09
N HIS A 148 21.61 -0.06 -24.53
CA HIS A 148 21.36 -1.04 -23.48
C HIS A 148 21.45 -2.48 -24.01
N GLU A 149 20.91 -2.78 -25.20
CA GLU A 149 21.01 -4.10 -25.82
C GLU A 149 22.47 -4.53 -25.97
N LYS A 150 23.30 -3.69 -26.61
CA LYS A 150 24.75 -3.94 -26.75
C LYS A 150 25.50 -4.07 -25.42
N ALA A 151 25.08 -3.36 -24.38
CA ALA A 151 25.69 -3.45 -23.06
C ALA A 151 25.32 -4.73 -22.30
N LEU A 152 24.31 -5.48 -22.77
CA LEU A 152 23.80 -6.72 -22.18
C LEU A 152 24.13 -7.97 -23.01
N GLU A 153 24.83 -7.83 -24.15
CA GLU A 153 25.31 -8.92 -25.02
C GLU A 153 26.60 -9.61 -24.50
N HIS A 154 26.88 -9.54 -23.19
CA HIS A 154 28.12 -10.01 -22.54
C HIS A 154 27.87 -10.94 -21.37
#